data_AF-A0A519UK06-F1
#
_entry.id   AF-A0A519UK06-F1
#
_cell.length_a   1.000
_cell.length_b   1.000
_cell.length_c   1.000
_cell.angle_alpha   90.00
_cell.angle_beta   90.00
_cell.angle_gamma   90.00
#
_symmetry.space_group_name_H-M   'P 1'
#
loop_
_entity.id
_entity.type
_entity.pdbx_description
1 polymer ?
#
loop_
_entity_poly.entity_id
_entity_poly.type
_entity_poly.pdbx_seq_one_letter_code
_entity_poly.pdbx_strand_id
1 'polypeptide(L)' 'MLPTPSPTATSTARATVEAWMRDFQDWLCRQLENADGRATFREDQWPHAGGGGGRTRVITGGA' A
#
# COMPACT_ATOMS: atom_id res chain seq x y z
N MET A 1 3.56 20.67 32.33
CA MET A 1 2.92 19.50 31.70
C MET A 1 2.26 19.99 30.42
N LEU A 2 2.82 19.65 29.25
CA LEU A 2 2.19 19.91 27.96
C LEU A 2 1.14 18.81 27.69
N PRO A 3 -0.06 19.13 27.20
CA PRO A 3 -1.05 18.11 26.86
C PRO A 3 -0.56 17.26 25.68
N THR A 4 -0.71 15.94 25.80
CA THR A 4 -0.45 14.97 24.73
C THR A 4 -1.49 15.14 23.62
N PRO A 5 -1.11 15.13 22.32
CA PRO A 5 -2.09 15.10 21.25
C PRO A 5 -2.82 13.74 21.22
N SER A 6 -4.16 13.79 21.21
CA SER A 6 -5.04 12.64 20.96
C SER A 6 -5.07 12.27 19.47
N PRO A 7 -5.31 10.99 19.11
CA PRO A 7 -5.26 10.53 17.72
C PRO A 7 -6.38 11.16 16.87
N THR A 8 -6.01 11.71 15.71
CA THR A 8 -6.91 12.40 14.77
C THR A 8 -7.84 11.40 14.07
N ALA A 9 -9.15 11.69 14.07
CA ALA A 9 -10.14 10.93 13.31
C ALA A 9 -9.85 11.00 11.80
N THR A 10 -9.82 9.85 11.11
CA THR A 10 -9.60 9.75 9.66
C THR A 10 -10.79 10.32 8.90
N SER A 11 -10.56 11.25 7.96
CA SER A 11 -11.63 11.77 7.10
C SER A 11 -12.07 10.74 6.05
N THR A 12 -13.35 10.77 5.67
CA THR A 12 -13.92 9.89 4.63
C THR A 12 -13.15 9.98 3.31
N ALA A 13 -12.76 11.19 2.88
CA ALA A 13 -11.99 11.39 1.66
C ALA A 13 -10.62 10.67 1.69
N ARG A 14 -9.92 10.72 2.83
CA ARG A 14 -8.65 10.01 3.00
C ARG A 14 -8.85 8.50 2.89
N ALA A 15 -9.87 7.95 3.56
CA ALA A 15 -10.15 6.51 3.52
C ALA A 15 -10.53 6.04 2.11
N THR A 16 -11.34 6.82 1.37
CA THR A 16 -11.70 6.51 -0.01
C THR A 16 -10.49 6.49 -0.94
N VAL A 17 -9.61 7.50 -0.84
CA VAL A 17 -8.39 7.57 -1.66
C VAL A 17 -7.44 6.43 -1.29
N GLU A 18 -7.29 6.10 -0.01
CA GLU A 18 -6.47 4.98 0.43
C GLU A 18 -6.95 3.65 -0.16
N ALA A 19 -8.26 3.37 -0.07
CA ALA A 19 -8.84 2.15 -0.65
C ALA A 19 -8.62 2.10 -2.16
N TRP A 20 -8.90 3.20 -2.87
CA TRP A 20 -8.70 3.28 -4.31
C TRP A 20 -7.23 3.06 -4.72
N MET A 21 -6.28 3.65 -3.99
CA MET A 21 -4.85 3.46 -4.25
C MET A 21 -4.41 2.00 -4.04
N ARG A 22 -4.97 1.31 -3.04
CA ARG A 22 -4.71 -0.11 -2.81
C ARG A 22 -5.24 -0.94 -3.98
N ASP A 23 -6.48 -0.74 -4.39
CA ASP A 23 -7.09 -1.46 -5.51
C ASP A 23 -6.33 -1.20 -6.82
N PHE A 24 -5.90 0.04 -7.05
CA PHE A 24 -5.09 0.40 -8.20
C PHE A 24 -3.74 -0.33 -8.20
N GLN A 25 -3.06 -0.41 -7.05
CA GLN A 25 -1.80 -1.16 -6.91
C GLN A 25 -2.01 -2.66 -7.20
N ASP A 26 -3.12 -3.26 -6.73
CA ASP A 26 -3.47 -4.65 -7.02
C ASP A 26 -3.67 -4.89 -8.52
N TRP A 27 -4.46 -4.03 -9.14
CA TRP A 27 -4.71 -4.09 -10.57
C TRP A 27 -3.43 -3.95 -11.39
N LEU A 28 -2.60 -2.94 -11.07
CA LEU A 28 -1.34 -2.66 -11.77
C LEU A 28 -0.36 -3.83 -11.67
N CYS A 29 -0.14 -4.37 -10.47
CA CYS A 29 0.73 -5.54 -10.28
C CYS A 29 0.26 -6.71 -11.14
N ARG A 30 -1.05 -7.03 -11.12
CA ARG A 30 -1.60 -8.12 -11.94
C ARG A 30 -1.39 -7.91 -13.44
N GLN A 31 -1.55 -6.66 -13.92
CA GLN A 31 -1.31 -6.37 -15.34
C GLN A 31 0.16 -6.56 -15.71
N LEU A 32 1.09 -6.16 -14.83
CA LEU A 32 2.52 -6.32 -15.04
C LEU A 32 2.94 -7.79 -14.98
N GLU A 33 2.41 -8.60 -14.05
CA GLU A 33 2.65 -10.05 -13.99
C GLU A 33 2.16 -10.76 -15.25
N ASN A 34 0.97 -10.38 -15.75
CA ASN A 34 0.43 -10.93 -16.98
C ASN A 34 1.27 -10.56 -18.20
N ALA A 35 1.81 -9.34 -18.23
CA ALA A 35 2.67 -8.87 -19.32
C ALA A 35 4.06 -9.51 -19.28
N ASP A 36 4.62 -9.71 -18.09
CA ASP A 36 5.90 -10.41 -17.89
C ASP A 36 5.79 -11.92 -18.18
N GLY A 37 4.70 -12.55 -17.73
CA GLY A 37 4.39 -13.96 -18.01
C GLY A 37 5.23 -14.98 -17.23
N ARG A 38 6.19 -14.54 -16.39
CA ARG A 38 7.07 -15.43 -15.61
C ARG A 38 7.14 -15.07 -14.14
N ALA A 39 7.51 -13.84 -13.81
CA ALA A 39 7.76 -13.38 -12.45
C ALA A 39 6.48 -12.86 -11.78
N THR A 40 6.45 -12.94 -10.45
CA THR A 40 5.36 -12.43 -9.61
C THR A 40 5.87 -11.42 -8.59
N PHE A 41 5.00 -10.49 -8.19
CA PHE A 41 5.32 -9.54 -7.13
C PHE A 41 5.31 -10.24 -5.77
N ARG A 42 6.30 -9.90 -4.95
CA ARG A 42 6.32 -10.21 -3.52
C ARG A 42 5.90 -8.97 -2.74
N GLU A 43 4.93 -9.16 -1.85
CA GLU A 43 4.43 -8.10 -0.97
C GLU A 43 5.18 -8.07 0.36
N ASP A 44 5.51 -6.86 0.79
CA ASP A 44 5.98 -6.56 2.13
C ASP A 44 5.06 -5.50 2.75
N GLN A 45 4.36 -5.89 3.83
CA GLN A 45 3.51 -4.98 4.59
C GLN A 45 4.31 -4.40 5.75
N TRP A 46 4.24 -3.10 5.93
CA TRP A 46 5.02 -2.41 6.95
C TRP A 46 4.15 -1.45 7.77
N PRO A 47 4.32 -1.42 9.10
CA PRO A 47 3.75 -0.39 9.94
C PRO A 47 4.63 0.87 9.94
N HIS A 48 4.04 2.03 10.19
CA HIS A 48 4.79 3.27 10.43
C HIS A 48 4.82 3.59 11.94
N ALA A 49 5.97 4.00 12.46
CA ALA A 49 6.15 4.26 13.91
C ALA A 49 5.21 5.35 14.45
N GLY A 50 4.83 6.32 13.61
CA GLY A 50 3.83 7.35 13.94
C GLY A 50 2.37 6.90 13.77
N GLY A 51 2.11 5.61 13.57
CA GLY A 51 0.81 5.07 13.21
C GLY A 51 0.56 5.02 11.71
N GLY A 52 -0.35 4.14 11.29
CA GLY A 52 -0.56 3.81 9.89
C GLY A 52 0.49 2.82 9.37
N GLY A 53 0.70 2.81 8.05
CA GLY A 53 1.58 1.87 7.38
C GLY A 53 1.28 1.81 5.88
N GLY A 54 1.83 0.80 5.22
CA GLY A 54 1.65 0.60 3.80
C GLY A 54 2.00 -0.82 3.37
N ARG A 55 2.02 -1.03 2.05
CA ARG A 55 2.55 -2.25 1.45
C ARG A 55 3.40 -1.89 0.25
N THR A 56 4.55 -2.52 0.17
CA THR A 56 5.46 -2.44 -0.97
C THR A 56 5.39 -3.77 -1.73
N ARG A 57 5.40 -3.72 -3.05
CA ARG A 57 5.45 -4.92 -3.89
C ARG A 57 6.64 -4.85 -4.83
N VAL A 58 7.44 -5.90 -4.85
CA VAL A 58 8.65 -6.00 -5.67
C VAL A 58 8.59 -7.24 -6.56
N ILE A 59 8.80 -7.05 -7.86
CA ILE A 59 8.99 -8.11 -8.85
C ILE A 59 10.46 -8.15 -9.25
N THR A 60 11.03 -9.35 -9.40
CA THR A 60 12.43 -9.55 -9.83
C THR A 60 12.55 -10.83 -10.66
N GLY A 61 13.57 -10.92 -11.51
CA GLY A 61 13.82 -12.12 -12.31
C GLY A 61 12.73 -12.38 -13.36
N GLY A 62 12.23 -11.31 -13.98
CA GLY A 62 11.28 -11.35 -15.09
C GLY A 62 11.79 -12.14 -16.31
N ALA A 63 10.89 -12.34 -17.27
CA ALA A 63 11.16 -13.11 -18.49
C ALA A 63 12.35 -12.60 -19.31
#